data_AF-A0A1Q7DL45-F1
#
_entry.id   AF-A0A1Q7DL45-F1
#
_cell.length_a   1.000
_cell.length_b   1.000
_cell.length_c   1.000
_cell.angle_alpha   90.00
_cell.angle_beta   90.00
_cell.angle_gamma   90.00
#
_symmetry.space_group_name_H-M   'P 1'
#
loop_
_entity.id
_entity.type
_entity.pdbx_description
1 polymer ?
#
loop_
_entity_poly.entity_id
_entity_poly.type
_entity_poly.pdbx_seq_one_letter_code
_entity_poly.pdbx_strand_id
1 'polypeptide(L)'
;MSQEDTEDIEVGEPIYQCPDCGSVTIRGKWSIEGARTLTDAALMLRDYAHELEHMRASGLELATPVEADYGIVRPGGALSDEDMEDDE
;
A
#
# COMPACT_ATOMS: atom_id res chain seq x y z
N MET A 1 -14.46 11.48 -27.31
CA MET A 1 -13.74 11.51 -26.02
C MET A 1 -13.88 10.12 -25.46
N SER A 2 -12.81 9.34 -25.57
CA SER A 2 -12.80 7.93 -25.22
C SER A 2 -13.14 7.80 -23.75
N GLN A 3 -14.21 7.07 -23.45
CA GLN A 3 -14.43 6.52 -22.13
C GLN A 3 -13.31 5.51 -21.95
N GLU A 4 -12.23 5.89 -21.27
CA GLU A 4 -11.26 4.91 -20.78
C GLU A 4 -12.03 3.98 -19.87
N ASP A 5 -12.04 2.70 -20.25
CA ASP A 5 -12.50 1.57 -19.46
C ASP A 5 -11.92 1.69 -18.04
N THR A 6 -12.74 2.22 -17.13
CA THR A 6 -12.48 2.08 -15.70
C THR A 6 -12.92 0.67 -15.39
N GLU A 7 -12.02 -0.28 -15.68
CA GLU A 7 -12.15 -1.66 -15.22
C GLU A 7 -12.52 -1.60 -13.72
N ASP A 8 -13.56 -2.33 -13.33
CA ASP A 8 -13.98 -2.46 -11.92
C ASP A 8 -12.79 -3.07 -11.16
N ILE A 9 -11.92 -2.22 -10.63
CA ILE A 9 -10.80 -2.65 -9.80
C ILE A 9 -11.42 -3.17 -8.52
N GLU A 10 -11.33 -4.50 -8.32
CA GLU A 10 -11.78 -5.15 -7.09
C GLU A 10 -11.19 -4.40 -5.89
N VAL A 11 -12.06 -3.94 -5.00
CA VAL A 11 -11.66 -3.28 -3.76
C VAL A 11 -10.98 -4.31 -2.87
N GLY A 12 -9.76 -4.00 -2.43
CA GLY A 12 -9.01 -4.83 -1.47
C GLY A 12 -8.66 -4.07 -0.19
N GLU A 13 -8.02 -4.80 0.73
CA GLU A 13 -7.50 -4.22 1.97
C GLU A 13 -6.29 -3.31 1.67
N PRO A 14 -6.17 -2.14 2.33
CA PRO A 14 -5.07 -1.21 2.10
C PRO A 14 -3.70 -1.76 2.54
N ILE A 15 -3.69 -2.78 3.41
CA ILE A 15 -2.48 -3.52 3.79
C ILE A 15 -2.78 -5.01 3.60
N TYR A 16 -1.95 -5.68 2.81
CA TYR A 16 -2.06 -7.11 2.57
C TYR A 16 -0.73 -7.78 2.87
N GLN A 17 -0.77 -8.87 3.63
CA GLN A 17 0.41 -9.72 3.85
C GLN A 17 0.26 -11.00 3.04
N CYS A 18 1.24 -11.27 2.17
CA CYS A 18 1.30 -12.52 1.43
C CYS A 18 1.59 -13.68 2.40
N PRO A 19 0.71 -14.69 2.49
CA PRO A 19 0.90 -15.79 3.42
C PRO A 19 2.07 -16.71 3.04
N ASP A 20 2.47 -16.72 1.77
CA ASP A 20 3.47 -17.66 1.25
C ASP A 20 4.91 -17.15 1.43
N CYS A 21 5.17 -15.87 1.16
CA CYS A 21 6.50 -15.28 1.27
C CYS A 21 6.64 -14.26 2.40
N GLY A 22 5.55 -13.90 3.08
CA GLY A 22 5.55 -12.96 4.19
C GLY A 22 5.78 -11.50 3.79
N SER A 23 5.85 -11.17 2.49
CA SER A 23 5.91 -9.80 2.02
C SER A 23 4.63 -9.05 2.41
N VAL A 24 4.79 -7.76 2.69
CA VAL A 24 3.66 -6.86 2.98
C VAL A 24 3.53 -5.88 1.83
N THR A 25 2.33 -5.75 1.30
CA THR A 25 1.96 -4.79 0.28
C THR A 25 1.08 -3.72 0.89
N ILE A 26 1.35 -2.46 0.55
CA ILE A 26 0.51 -1.32 0.91
C ILE A 26 -0.15 -0.73 -0.35
N ARG A 27 -1.42 -0.32 -0.22
CA ARG A 27 -2.28 0.22 -1.30
C ARG A 27 -2.97 1.48 -0.82
N GLY A 28 -2.38 2.64 -1.14
CA GLY A 28 -2.89 3.95 -0.74
C GLY A 28 -4.30 4.23 -1.27
N LYS A 29 -4.64 3.76 -2.48
CA LYS A 29 -5.96 3.97 -3.09
C LYS A 29 -7.12 3.47 -2.23
N TRP A 30 -6.93 2.38 -1.48
CA TRP A 30 -7.99 1.78 -0.67
C TRP A 30 -8.03 2.28 0.77
N SER A 31 -7.09 3.16 1.17
CA SER A 31 -6.97 3.64 2.56
C SER A 31 -8.17 4.46 3.07
N ILE A 32 -9.02 4.97 2.18
CA ILE A 32 -10.23 5.73 2.52
C ILE A 32 -11.51 5.13 1.93
N GLU A 33 -11.44 3.88 1.46
CA GLU A 33 -12.58 3.23 0.83
C GLU A 33 -13.77 3.09 1.81
N GLY A 34 -14.97 3.43 1.35
CA GLY A 34 -16.16 3.44 2.20
C GLY A 34 -16.35 4.70 3.08
N ALA A 35 -15.45 5.69 3.03
CA ALA A 35 -15.66 6.96 3.72
C ALA A 35 -16.93 7.68 3.21
N ARG A 36 -17.80 8.12 4.13
CA ARG A 36 -19.09 8.75 3.79
C ARG A 36 -19.07 10.27 3.94
N THR A 37 -18.08 10.80 4.66
CA THR A 37 -17.87 12.23 4.89
C THR A 37 -16.39 12.57 4.82
N LEU A 38 -16.07 13.86 4.66
CA LEU A 38 -14.69 14.34 4.70
C LEU A 38 -14.02 14.07 6.06
N THR A 39 -14.79 14.13 7.14
CA THR A 39 -14.31 13.80 8.49
C THR A 39 -13.94 12.33 8.58
N ASP A 40 -14.75 11.43 8.02
CA ASP A 40 -14.46 9.99 8.01
C ASP A 40 -13.20 9.70 7.20
N ALA A 41 -13.08 10.26 5.99
CA ALA A 41 -11.88 10.10 5.17
C ALA A 41 -10.62 10.61 5.88
N ALA A 42 -10.71 11.76 6.56
CA ALA A 42 -9.58 12.31 7.31
C ALA A 42 -9.20 11.45 8.52
N LEU A 43 -10.16 10.81 9.19
CA LEU A 43 -9.91 9.86 10.27
C LEU A 43 -9.23 8.59 9.73
N MET A 44 -9.76 8.01 8.66
CA MET A 44 -9.18 6.82 8.03
C MET A 44 -7.75 7.04 7.56
N LEU A 45 -7.43 8.19 6.97
CA LEU A 45 -6.05 8.53 6.61
C LEU A 45 -5.11 8.62 7.81
N ARG A 46 -5.60 9.15 8.95
CA ARG A 46 -4.80 9.22 10.18
C ARG A 46 -4.56 7.84 10.77
N ASP A 47 -5.59 7.01 10.81
CA ASP A 47 -5.48 5.62 11.28
C ASP A 47 -4.50 4.84 10.39
N TYR A 48 -4.63 4.97 9.07
CA TYR A 48 -3.69 4.37 8.12
C TYR A 48 -2.25 4.85 8.34
N ALA A 49 -2.05 6.16 8.54
CA ALA A 49 -0.72 6.70 8.84
C ALA A 49 -0.15 6.11 10.15
N HIS A 50 -0.97 5.95 11.19
CA HIS A 50 -0.54 5.31 12.44
C HIS A 50 -0.15 3.85 12.26
N GLU A 51 -0.84 3.10 11.40
CA GLU A 51 -0.44 1.73 11.06
C GLU A 51 0.90 1.69 10.31
N LEU A 52 1.15 2.63 9.39
CA LEU A 52 2.47 2.76 8.74
C LEU A 52 3.59 3.05 9.76
N GLU A 53 3.33 3.95 10.72
CA GLU A 53 4.26 4.25 11.82
C GLU A 53 4.50 3.02 12.71
N HIS A 54 3.45 2.25 13.00
CA HIS A 54 3.56 1.02 13.78
C HIS A 54 4.41 -0.04 13.07
N MET A 55 4.20 -0.24 11.77
CA MET A 55 5.05 -1.12 10.94
C MET A 55 6.50 -0.66 10.98
N ARG A 56 6.75 0.65 10.85
CA ARG A 56 8.11 1.17 10.94
C ARG A 56 8.74 0.90 12.30
N ALA A 57 7.99 1.07 13.38
CA ALA A 57 8.44 0.80 14.74
C ALA A 57 8.74 -0.68 14.99
N SER A 58 8.09 -1.60 14.26
CA SER A 58 8.35 -3.05 14.32
C SER A 58 9.55 -3.51 13.48
N GLY A 59 10.20 -2.58 12.77
CA GLY A 59 11.42 -2.85 11.98
C GLY A 59 11.14 -3.13 10.49
N LEU A 60 9.92 -2.91 10.03
CA LEU A 60 9.60 -2.91 8.61
C LEU A 60 9.97 -1.57 7.96
N GLU A 61 10.29 -1.60 6.67
CA GLU A 61 10.59 -0.41 5.87
C GLU A 61 10.20 -0.65 4.41
N LEU A 62 10.01 0.43 3.65
CA LEU A 62 9.80 0.35 2.20
C LEU A 62 11.01 -0.31 1.54
N ALA A 63 10.77 -1.31 0.69
CA ALA A 63 11.81 -1.91 -0.13
C ALA A 63 12.20 -0.97 -1.29
N THR A 64 11.21 -0.34 -1.91
CA THR A 64 11.34 0.64 -3.00
C THR A 64 10.38 1.82 -2.78
N PRO A 65 10.56 2.96 -3.48
CA PRO A 65 9.60 4.06 -3.45
C PRO A 65 8.18 3.59 -3.82
N VAL A 66 7.17 4.22 -3.22
CA VAL A 66 5.76 3.97 -3.58
C VAL A 66 5.48 4.54 -4.96
N GLU A 67 4.96 3.72 -5.86
CA GLU A 67 4.55 4.11 -7.21
C GLU A 67 3.07 3.84 -7.41
N ALA A 68 2.34 4.82 -7.97
CA ALA A 68 0.90 4.70 -8.22
C ALA A 68 0.15 4.05 -7.04
N ASP A 69 0.33 4.62 -5.84
CA ASP A 69 -0.24 4.16 -4.57
C ASP A 69 0.12 2.73 -4.10
N TYR A 70 1.01 2.05 -4.80
CA TYR A 70 1.51 0.71 -4.50
C TYR A 70 2.89 0.75 -3.84
N GLY A 71 3.09 -0.02 -2.79
CA GLY A 71 4.41 -0.20 -2.18
C GLY A 71 4.63 -1.60 -1.61
N ILE A 72 5.88 -2.05 -1.64
CA ILE A 72 6.34 -3.28 -0.99
C ILE A 72 7.10 -2.92 0.28
N VAL A 73 6.72 -3.57 1.38
CA VAL A 73 7.29 -3.39 2.70
C VAL A 73 7.93 -4.71 3.14
N ARG A 74 9.19 -4.63 3.58
CA ARG A 74 9.98 -5.78 4.06
C ARG A 74 10.76 -5.43 5.33
N PRO A 75 11.19 -6.43 6.13
CA PRO A 75 12.08 -6.19 7.26
C PRO A 75 13.34 -5.43 6.84
N GLY A 76 13.56 -4.26 7.43
CA GLY A 76 14.69 -3.38 7.13
C GLY A 76 14.77 -2.86 5.69
N GLY A 77 13.72 -3.01 4.87
CA GLY A 77 13.70 -2.55 3.48
C GLY A 77 14.55 -3.42 2.55
N ALA A 78 14.76 -4.70 2.91
CA ALA A 78 15.53 -5.61 2.08
C ALA A 78 14.90 -5.75 0.68
N LEU A 79 15.74 -5.60 -0.34
CA LEU A 79 15.37 -5.90 -1.72
C LEU A 79 15.43 -7.41 -1.95
N SER A 80 14.54 -7.88 -2.82
CA SER A 80 14.60 -9.19 -3.45
C SER A 80 15.20 -9.05 -4.85
N ASP A 81 15.62 -10.16 -5.44
CA ASP A 81 16.17 -10.17 -6.81
C ASP A 81 15.15 -9.61 -7.83
N GLU A 82 13.86 -9.82 -7.59
CA GLU A 82 12.77 -9.32 -8.43
C GLU A 82 12.63 -7.79 -8.38
N ASP A 83 12.94 -7.13 -7.26
CA ASP A 83 12.81 -5.66 -7.17
C ASP A 83 13.98 -4.92 -7.83
N MET A 84 15.08 -5.61 -8.17
CA MET A 84 16.24 -5.01 -8.84
C MET A 84 16.12 -5.01 -10.37
N GLU A 85 15.13 -5.72 -10.92
CA GLU A 85 14.94 -5.87 -12.38
C GLU A 85 14.06 -4.74 -12.98
N ASP A 86 13.39 -3.92 -12.15
CA ASP A 86 12.48 -2.85 -12.59
C ASP A 86 13.18 -1.51 -12.90
N ASP A 87 14.51 -1.44 -12.88
CA ASP A 87 15.32 -0.21 -13.05
C ASP A 87 15.83 -0.02 -14.52
N GLU A 88 15.06 -0.46 -15.54
CA GLU A 88 15.37 -0.26 -16.99
C GLU A 88 14.61 0.90 -17.66
#